data_AF-A0A920N940-F1
#
_entry.id   AF-A0A920N940-F1
#
_cell.length_a   1.000
_cell.length_b   1.000
_cell.length_c   1.000
_cell.angle_alpha   90.00
_cell.angle_beta   90.00
_cell.angle_gamma   90.00
#
_symmetry.space_group_name_H-M   'P 1'
#
loop_
_entity.id
_entity.type
_entity.pdbx_description
1 polymer ?
#
loop_
_entity_poly.entity_id
_entity_poly.type
_entity_poly.pdbx_seq_one_letter_code
_entity_poly.pdbx_strand_id
1 'polypeptide(L)'
;MTGWSYNCRWIPSDAPKQAYFDGEGCAISQAAASILCEHIGGKTMEEIEEFAASEMLDLLQVRLTATRQRCGLLGFKALKTLVYSEDDSTGTSP
;
A
#
# COMPACT_ATOMS: atom_id res chain seq x y z
N MET A 1 -20.32 15.03 9.08
CA MET A 1 -19.05 14.26 9.06
C MET A 1 -19.12 13.28 7.91
N THR A 2 -18.96 13.78 6.67
CA THR A 2 -19.04 12.94 5.46
C THR A 2 -18.12 13.55 4.44
N GLY A 3 -17.06 12.83 4.08
CA GLY A 3 -16.11 13.26 3.09
C GLY A 3 -14.90 12.33 3.13
N TRP A 4 -15.00 11.21 2.44
CA TRP A 4 -13.83 10.40 2.06
C TRP A 4 -13.64 10.62 0.56
N SER A 5 -12.46 11.13 0.19
CA SER A 5 -12.04 11.34 -1.19
C SER A 5 -10.67 10.72 -1.35
N TYR A 6 -10.62 9.76 -2.27
CA TYR A 6 -9.44 9.09 -2.78
C TYR A 6 -8.55 10.09 -3.53
N ASN A 7 -7.35 10.35 -3.01
CA ASN A 7 -6.29 11.09 -3.71
C ASN A 7 -4.92 10.81 -3.05
N CYS A 8 -4.10 9.97 -3.68
CA CYS A 8 -2.68 9.83 -3.30
C CYS A 8 -1.90 11.00 -3.91
N ARG A 9 -1.32 11.87 -3.06
CA ARG A 9 -0.49 13.00 -3.51
C ARG A 9 0.96 12.78 -3.14
N TRP A 10 1.73 12.22 -4.08
CA TRP A 10 3.17 12.05 -3.99
C TRP A 10 3.87 13.38 -4.32
N ILE A 11 4.95 13.73 -3.60
CA ILE A 11 5.76 14.92 -3.88
C ILE A 11 7.09 14.45 -4.51
N PRO A 12 7.40 14.80 -5.77
CA PRO A 12 8.41 14.13 -6.59
C PRO A 12 9.87 14.59 -6.34
N SER A 13 10.33 14.78 -5.10
CA SER A 13 11.75 15.16 -4.88
C SER A 13 12.42 14.60 -3.63
N ASP A 14 11.70 13.96 -2.71
CA ASP A 14 12.25 13.31 -1.52
C ASP A 14 11.14 12.39 -0.96
N ALA A 15 11.49 11.27 -0.32
CA ALA A 15 10.63 10.22 0.24
C ALA A 15 9.12 10.55 0.43
N PRO A 16 8.18 9.62 0.17
CA PRO A 16 6.75 9.86 0.36
C PRO A 16 6.46 10.38 1.77
N LYS A 17 6.13 11.67 1.86
CA LYS A 17 5.86 12.37 3.13
C LYS A 17 4.55 11.91 3.77
N GLN A 18 3.60 11.45 2.95
CA GLN A 18 2.29 11.00 3.36
C GLN A 18 1.75 10.00 2.33
N ALA A 19 1.24 8.88 2.82
CA ALA A 19 0.52 7.89 2.03
C ALA A 19 -0.87 7.68 2.63
N TYR A 20 -1.87 7.54 1.76
CA TYR A 20 -3.26 7.34 2.16
C TYR A 20 -3.83 6.21 1.31
N PHE A 21 -4.57 5.31 1.95
CA PHE A 21 -5.27 4.23 1.28
C PHE A 21 -6.77 4.39 1.49
N ASP A 22 -7.50 4.42 0.38
CA ASP A 22 -8.96 4.45 0.36
C ASP A 22 -9.45 3.23 -0.42
N GLY A 23 -10.30 2.44 0.23
CA GLY A 23 -10.83 1.21 -0.37
C GLY A 23 -11.87 0.55 0.51
N GLU A 24 -12.95 0.06 -0.11
CA GLU A 24 -13.94 -0.77 0.58
C GLU A 24 -13.40 -2.17 0.77
N GLY A 25 -13.30 -2.59 2.02
CA GLY A 25 -12.76 -3.89 2.38
C GLY A 25 -12.98 -4.22 3.85
N CYS A 26 -12.63 -5.44 4.23
CA CYS A 26 -12.76 -5.89 5.61
C CYS A 26 -11.84 -5.09 6.55
N ALA A 27 -12.13 -5.10 7.85
CA ALA A 27 -11.32 -4.38 8.84
C ALA A 27 -9.81 -4.70 8.77
N ILE A 28 -9.46 -5.91 8.31
CA ILE A 28 -8.06 -6.34 8.12
C ILE A 28 -7.39 -5.57 6.98
N SER A 29 -8.06 -5.35 5.85
CA SER A 29 -7.47 -4.62 4.73
C SER A 29 -7.30 -3.14 5.06
N GLN A 30 -8.23 -2.55 5.82
CA GLN A 30 -8.11 -1.16 6.27
C GLN A 30 -6.96 -1.00 7.27
N ALA A 31 -6.87 -1.89 8.26
CA ALA A 31 -5.76 -1.89 9.22
C ALA A 31 -4.42 -2.11 8.53
N ALA A 32 -4.35 -3.08 7.60
CA ALA A 32 -3.13 -3.37 6.86
C ALA A 32 -2.67 -2.19 6.01
N ALA A 33 -3.60 -1.51 5.34
CA ALA A 33 -3.26 -0.36 4.54
C ALA A 33 -2.81 0.85 5.37
N SER A 34 -3.41 1.06 6.55
CA SER A 34 -2.96 2.09 7.48
C SER A 34 -1.53 1.84 7.96
N ILE A 35 -1.22 0.60 8.37
CA ILE A 35 0.13 0.20 8.80
C ILE A 35 1.13 0.35 7.64
N LEU A 36 0.74 -0.07 6.44
CA LEU A 36 1.58 0.07 5.26
C LEU A 36 1.88 1.54 4.96
N CYS A 37 0.88 2.42 4.98
CA CYS A 37 1.04 3.85 4.71
C CYS A 37 1.98 4.52 5.72
N GLU A 38 1.88 4.14 6.99
CA GLU A 38 2.77 4.64 8.03
C GLU A 38 4.20 4.09 7.86
N HIS A 39 4.34 2.83 7.44
CA HIS A 39 5.64 2.20 7.22
C HIS A 39 6.40 2.76 6.01
N ILE A 40 5.69 3.10 4.94
CA ILE A 40 6.32 3.66 3.73
C ILE A 40 6.61 5.14 3.89
N GLY A 41 5.92 5.82 4.82
CA GLY A 41 6.15 7.22 5.15
C GLY A 41 7.58 7.43 5.65
N GLY A 42 8.40 8.15 4.87
CA GLY A 42 9.80 8.42 5.22
C GLY A 42 10.82 7.37 4.76
N LYS A 43 10.41 6.34 4.01
CA LYS A 43 11.33 5.41 3.33
C LYS A 43 11.74 5.90 1.96
N THR A 44 12.91 5.48 1.46
CA THR A 44 13.33 5.78 0.08
C THR A 44 12.63 4.87 -0.94
N MET A 45 12.67 5.24 -2.22
CA MET A 45 12.10 4.41 -3.29
C MET A 45 12.78 3.03 -3.37
N GLU A 46 14.11 2.97 -3.20
CA GLU A 46 14.87 1.71 -3.14
C GLU A 46 14.37 0.79 -2.01
N GLU A 47 14.14 1.34 -0.81
CA GLU A 47 13.60 0.55 0.31
C GLU A 47 12.18 0.04 0.04
N ILE A 48 11.36 0.83 -0.66
CA ILE A 48 10.00 0.44 -1.05
C ILE A 48 10.03 -0.64 -2.15
N GLU A 49 11.02 -0.58 -3.05
CA GLU A 49 11.25 -1.59 -4.09
C GLU A 49 11.76 -2.92 -3.51
N GLU A 50 12.63 -2.89 -2.50
CA GLU A 50 13.10 -4.11 -1.83
C GLU A 50 12.06 -4.71 -0.87
N PHE A 51 11.08 -3.92 -0.43
CA PHE A 51 10.04 -4.36 0.51
C PHE A 51 9.24 -5.58 -0.02
N ALA A 52 9.22 -6.64 0.77
CA ALA A 52 8.63 -7.93 0.39
C ALA A 52 7.24 -8.19 1.00
N ALA A 53 6.46 -9.05 0.35
CA ALA A 53 5.13 -9.44 0.82
C ALA A 53 5.18 -10.16 2.19
N SER A 54 6.24 -10.91 2.47
CA SER A 54 6.46 -11.55 3.77
C SER A 54 6.63 -10.52 4.88
N GLU A 55 7.40 -9.45 4.62
CA GLU A 55 7.60 -8.37 5.58
C GLU A 55 6.30 -7.62 5.86
N MET A 56 5.46 -7.42 4.85
CA MET A 56 4.12 -6.87 5.06
C MET A 56 3.28 -7.74 6.00
N LEU A 57 3.35 -9.08 5.88
CA LEU A 57 2.64 -9.99 6.77
C LEU A 57 3.22 -9.98 8.20
N ASP A 58 4.53 -9.86 8.33
CA ASP A 58 5.21 -9.69 9.63
C ASP A 58 4.86 -8.36 10.30
N LEU A 59 4.72 -7.27 9.53
CA LEU A 59 4.29 -5.94 10.00
C LEU A 59 2.91 -5.94 10.64
N LEU A 60 2.01 -6.81 10.18
CA LEU A 60 0.68 -6.96 10.78
C LEU A 60 0.75 -7.59 12.17
N GLN A 61 1.86 -8.24 12.53
CA GLN A 61 2.09 -8.96 13.79
C GLN A 61 1.00 -9.98 14.14
N VAL A 62 0.18 -10.36 13.16
CA VAL A 62 -0.91 -11.32 13.32
C VAL A 62 -0.76 -12.45 12.31
N ARG A 63 -0.89 -13.69 12.79
CA ARG A 63 -0.98 -14.85 11.90
C ARG A 63 -2.33 -14.85 11.18
N LEU A 64 -2.33 -14.31 9.97
CA LEU A 64 -3.47 -14.43 9.07
C LEU A 64 -3.52 -15.83 8.45
N THR A 65 -4.72 -16.41 8.39
CA THR A 65 -4.98 -17.61 7.58
C THR A 65 -4.87 -17.29 6.09
N ALA A 66 -4.56 -18.27 5.23
CA ALA A 66 -4.33 -18.09 3.79
C ALA A 66 -5.45 -17.29 3.08
N THR A 67 -6.71 -17.45 3.51
CA THR A 67 -7.85 -16.68 2.99
C THR A 67 -7.75 -15.19 3.33
N ARG A 68 -7.29 -14.84 4.53
CA ARG A 68 -7.18 -13.46 5.03
C ARG A 68 -5.86 -12.78 4.66
N GLN A 69 -4.83 -13.53 4.31
CA GLN A 69 -3.57 -12.99 3.79
C GLN A 69 -3.81 -12.13 2.53
N ARG A 70 -4.77 -12.52 1.68
CA ARG A 70 -5.18 -11.70 0.53
C ARG A 70 -5.67 -10.30 0.92
N CYS A 71 -6.34 -10.16 2.06
CA CYS A 71 -6.79 -8.86 2.57
C CYS A 71 -5.62 -8.03 3.14
N GLY A 72 -4.67 -8.68 3.83
CA GLY A 72 -3.48 -8.00 4.37
C GLY A 72 -2.50 -7.56 3.28
N LEU A 73 -2.40 -8.31 2.18
CA LEU A 73 -1.51 -8.01 1.05
C LEU A 73 -2.11 -7.08 0.00
N LEU A 74 -3.37 -6.67 0.14
CA LEU A 74 -4.06 -5.86 -0.86
C LEU A 74 -3.37 -4.50 -1.06
N GLY A 75 -3.08 -3.78 0.02
CA GLY A 75 -2.37 -2.51 -0.03
C GLY A 75 -0.95 -2.64 -0.58
N PHE A 76 -0.25 -3.73 -0.19
CA PHE A 76 1.10 -4.01 -0.69
C PHE A 76 1.12 -4.24 -2.21
N LYS A 77 0.13 -4.99 -2.73
CA LYS A 77 0.02 -5.21 -4.17
C LYS A 77 -0.23 -3.90 -4.92
N ALA A 78 -1.12 -3.04 -4.39
CA ALA A 78 -1.37 -1.73 -4.97
C ALA A 78 -0.10 -0.85 -4.98
N LEU A 79 0.66 -0.84 -3.88
CA LEU A 79 1.94 -0.12 -3.78
C LEU A 79 2.93 -0.63 -4.83
N LYS A 80 3.13 -1.94 -4.93
CA LYS A 80 4.03 -2.52 -5.93
C LYS A 80 3.58 -2.20 -7.35
N THR A 81 2.28 -2.31 -7.64
CA THR A 81 1.76 -1.87 -8.95
C THR A 81 2.13 -0.43 -9.21
N LEU A 82 1.88 0.51 -8.29
CA LEU A 82 2.22 1.92 -8.49
C LEU A 82 3.72 2.15 -8.75
N VAL A 83 4.60 1.52 -7.96
CA VAL A 83 6.06 1.64 -8.10
C VAL A 83 6.54 1.07 -9.44
N TYR A 84 6.03 -0.09 -9.85
CA TYR A 84 6.39 -0.70 -11.13
C TYR A 84 5.63 -0.10 -12.34
N SER A 85 4.54 0.62 -12.12
CA SER A 85 3.75 1.29 -13.16
C SER A 85 4.37 2.62 -13.64
N GLU A 86 5.38 3.15 -12.96
CA GLU A 86 6.15 4.29 -13.50
C GLU A 86 7.06 3.91 -14.68
N ASP A 87 7.17 2.61 -15.01
CA ASP A 87 7.78 2.09 -16.25
C ASP A 87 6.77 1.71 -17.36
N ASP A 88 5.46 1.81 -17.13
CA ASP A 88 4.45 1.53 -18.17
C ASP A 88 3.39 2.62 -18.23
N SER A 89 3.59 3.53 -19.19
CA SER A 89 2.56 4.44 -19.66
C SER A 89 1.29 3.68 -20.06
N THR A 90 0.14 4.23 -19.66
CA THR A 90 -1.21 3.95 -20.17
C THR A 90 -1.95 2.76 -19.56
N GLY A 91 -2.95 3.07 -18.73
CA GLY A 91 -3.93 2.11 -18.30
C GLY A 91 -4.74 1.53 -19.46
N THR A 92 -5.28 0.34 -19.24
CA THR A 92 -6.48 -0.29 -19.87
C THR A 92 -6.42 -1.77 -19.49
N SER A 93 -7.14 -2.18 -18.45
CA SER A 93 -8.41 -2.96 -18.58
C SER A 93 -8.18 -4.46 -18.42
N PRO A 94 -9.22 -5.32 -18.35
CA PRO A 94 -10.67 -5.07 -18.25
C PRO A 94 -11.30 -5.36 -16.88
#